data_AF-A0A8H3C8Q8-F1
#
_entry.id   AF-A0A8H3C8Q8-F1
#
_cell.length_a   1.000
_cell.length_b   1.000
_cell.length_c   1.000
_cell.angle_alpha   90.00
_cell.angle_beta   90.00
_cell.angle_gamma   90.00
#
_symmetry.space_group_name_H-M   'P 1'
#
loop_
_entity.id
_entity.type
_entity.pdbx_description
1 polymer ?
#
loop_
_entity_poly.entity_id
_entity_poly.type
_entity_poly.pdbx_seq_one_letter_code
_entity_poly.pdbx_strand_id
1 'polypeptide(L)'
;MSSTLLSLPSELLHQVASNLESVSDVVSFASTCGAMRTSSRSLLFRSMNVASVSKLESLSNADAAILGYMRHFSIRLEYDFFEAFAAACDPAAFPHCTALRHQSLIPALAHILLSAPQLTSLRVQIPDNTGDSWASAWAELLRLNTQGLPLGAALASALPSNTTFPALLTLQIDGVSQLAPLARMTPNLVSLSAHMCEGFSEAACREFIENTLPLLPNLRELAFDPFSLHFTGLLNVPKAIVSSASQLETLDLRSRTFDYSSGRTEWRTTDQIDPLDCVPAGSKLKELHLPFTPSNTGGSAVISEPLKANMRDMRAREAELLSVVQLASASSLEKVSWLRADGEEPVEYAIERDAQGITADIKILGVHHVDEPATPDTQSGRTPALSGFTSMLAKAASSTTLHAAVVMLLISDASALPFPVPSLFTKPALLVTGVALGLGYHTLPF
;
A
#
# COMPACT_ATOMS: atom_id res chain seq x y z
N MET A 1 -35.62 -32.19 -17.52
CA MET A 1 -34.67 -31.24 -18.15
C MET A 1 -33.64 -30.86 -17.11
N SER A 2 -32.42 -31.38 -17.19
CA SER A 2 -31.32 -31.04 -16.28
C SER A 2 -30.66 -29.76 -16.77
N SER A 3 -31.11 -28.62 -16.26
CA SER A 3 -30.38 -27.35 -16.37
C SER A 3 -29.05 -27.51 -15.63
N THR A 4 -27.94 -27.51 -16.38
CA THR A 4 -26.61 -27.49 -15.78
C THR A 4 -26.15 -26.05 -15.73
N LEU A 5 -25.39 -25.64 -14.71
CA LEU A 5 -24.80 -24.30 -14.62
C LEU A 5 -23.99 -23.91 -15.88
N LEU A 6 -23.56 -24.90 -16.67
CA LEU A 6 -22.87 -24.74 -17.95
C LEU A 6 -23.76 -24.22 -19.10
N SER A 7 -25.09 -24.26 -18.97
CA SER A 7 -26.02 -23.69 -19.95
C SER A 7 -26.38 -22.22 -19.65
N LEU A 8 -25.78 -21.61 -18.62
CA LEU A 8 -25.98 -20.20 -18.33
C LEU A 8 -25.25 -19.32 -19.38
N PRO A 9 -25.87 -18.20 -19.80
CA PRO A 9 -25.20 -17.16 -20.56
C PRO A 9 -23.92 -16.66 -19.88
N SER A 10 -22.94 -16.26 -20.68
CA SER A 10 -21.62 -15.82 -20.22
C SER A 10 -21.69 -14.62 -19.27
N GLU A 11 -22.70 -13.78 -19.43
CA GLU A 11 -23.02 -12.60 -18.64
C GLU A 11 -23.50 -12.99 -17.23
N LEU A 12 -24.32 -14.03 -17.12
CA LEU A 12 -24.77 -14.54 -15.82
C LEU A 12 -23.63 -15.26 -15.09
N LEU A 13 -22.78 -15.98 -15.81
CA LEU A 13 -21.57 -16.57 -15.22
C LEU A 13 -20.60 -15.50 -14.72
N HIS A 14 -20.48 -14.39 -15.45
CA HIS A 14 -19.69 -13.23 -15.01
C HIS A 14 -20.29 -12.58 -13.76
N GLN A 15 -21.62 -12.40 -13.71
CA GLN A 15 -22.31 -11.87 -12.53
C GLN A 15 -22.14 -12.77 -11.31
N VAL A 16 -22.22 -14.09 -11.48
CA VAL A 16 -21.95 -15.04 -10.39
C VAL A 16 -20.52 -14.86 -9.89
N ALA A 17 -19.54 -14.83 -10.79
CA ALA A 17 -18.14 -14.63 -10.44
C ALA A 17 -17.88 -13.28 -9.76
N SER A 18 -18.57 -12.21 -10.16
CA SER A 18 -18.40 -10.88 -9.56
C SER A 18 -18.96 -10.75 -8.15
N ASN A 19 -19.88 -11.65 -7.76
CA ASN A 19 -20.45 -11.69 -6.41
C ASN A 19 -19.66 -12.60 -5.46
N LEU A 20 -18.57 -13.23 -5.93
CA LEU A 20 -17.68 -14.00 -5.06
C LEU A 20 -16.82 -13.04 -4.24
N GLU A 21 -16.76 -13.27 -2.93
CA GLU A 21 -16.12 -12.35 -1.97
C GLU A 21 -14.59 -12.38 -2.05
N SER A 22 -14.00 -13.51 -2.45
CA SER A 22 -12.54 -13.68 -2.47
C SER A 22 -11.99 -14.02 -3.86
N VAL A 23 -10.76 -13.58 -4.12
CA VAL A 23 -10.01 -13.94 -5.35
C VAL A 23 -9.81 -15.46 -5.43
N SER A 24 -9.62 -16.14 -4.29
CA SER A 24 -9.53 -17.60 -4.23
C SER A 24 -10.80 -18.31 -4.71
N ASP A 25 -11.97 -17.75 -4.41
CA ASP A 25 -13.24 -18.30 -4.88
C ASP A 25 -13.41 -18.09 -6.38
N VAL A 26 -13.02 -16.92 -6.90
CA VAL A 26 -13.02 -16.64 -8.34
C VAL A 26 -12.07 -17.58 -9.09
N VAL A 27 -10.87 -17.85 -8.54
CA VAL A 27 -9.92 -18.83 -9.11
C VAL A 27 -10.51 -20.24 -9.10
N SER A 28 -11.11 -20.64 -7.98
CA SER A 28 -11.76 -21.95 -7.85
C SER A 28 -12.90 -22.11 -8.85
N PHE A 29 -13.76 -21.09 -8.97
CA PHE A 29 -14.84 -21.01 -9.95
C PHE A 29 -14.30 -21.13 -11.38
N ALA A 30 -13.29 -20.35 -11.74
CA ALA A 30 -12.68 -20.36 -13.06
C ALA A 30 -11.95 -21.68 -13.39
N SER A 31 -11.51 -22.42 -12.38
CA SER A 31 -10.84 -23.73 -12.57
C SER A 31 -11.82 -24.85 -12.97
N THR A 32 -13.11 -24.67 -12.70
CA THR A 32 -14.14 -25.70 -12.90
C THR A 32 -14.32 -26.09 -14.38
N CYS A 33 -14.35 -25.10 -15.29
CA CYS A 33 -14.47 -25.36 -16.74
C CYS A 33 -14.04 -24.15 -17.59
N GLY A 34 -13.88 -24.38 -18.91
CA GLY A 34 -13.46 -23.33 -19.85
C GLY A 34 -14.44 -22.14 -19.97
N ALA A 35 -15.76 -22.38 -19.86
CA ALA A 35 -16.75 -21.31 -19.91
C ALA A 35 -16.65 -20.38 -18.69
N MET A 36 -16.57 -20.94 -17.48
CA MET A 36 -16.38 -20.17 -16.24
C MET A 36 -15.05 -19.42 -16.25
N ARG A 37 -13.99 -20.05 -16.75
CA ARG A 37 -12.69 -19.40 -16.94
C ARG A 37 -12.82 -18.17 -17.83
N THR A 38 -13.45 -18.32 -18.99
CA THR A 38 -13.61 -17.25 -19.99
C THR A 38 -14.42 -16.08 -19.42
N SER A 39 -15.55 -16.36 -18.79
CA SER A 39 -16.40 -15.34 -18.13
C SER A 39 -15.71 -14.63 -16.96
N SER A 40 -14.72 -15.26 -16.32
CA SER A 40 -14.03 -14.71 -15.14
C SER A 40 -12.69 -14.05 -15.46
N ARG A 41 -12.21 -14.08 -16.72
CA ARG A 41 -10.88 -13.55 -17.11
C ARG A 41 -10.67 -12.10 -16.65
N SER A 42 -11.67 -11.25 -16.89
CA SER A 42 -11.60 -9.84 -16.50
C SER A 42 -11.55 -9.60 -15.00
N LEU A 43 -12.00 -10.56 -14.18
CA LEU A 43 -11.94 -10.51 -12.72
C LEU A 43 -10.60 -11.05 -12.21
N LEU A 44 -10.14 -12.17 -12.76
CA LEU A 44 -8.87 -12.81 -12.40
C LEU A 44 -7.67 -11.90 -12.66
N PHE A 45 -7.70 -11.18 -13.78
CA PHE A 45 -6.59 -10.34 -14.25
C PHE A 45 -6.80 -8.85 -13.94
N ARG A 46 -7.84 -8.51 -13.17
CA ARG A 46 -8.16 -7.13 -12.77
C ARG A 46 -7.05 -6.51 -11.92
N SER A 47 -6.46 -7.30 -11.04
CA SER A 47 -5.47 -6.88 -10.06
C SER A 47 -4.23 -7.75 -10.16
N MET A 48 -3.10 -7.14 -10.51
CA MET A 48 -1.81 -7.83 -10.64
C MET A 48 -0.84 -7.37 -9.56
N ASN A 49 -0.14 -8.31 -8.94
CA ASN A 49 0.87 -8.04 -7.93
C ASN A 49 2.21 -8.69 -8.32
N VAL A 50 3.27 -7.89 -8.33
CA VAL A 50 4.63 -8.31 -8.66
C VAL A 50 5.56 -7.97 -7.50
N ALA A 51 6.41 -8.93 -7.12
CA ALA A 51 7.37 -8.78 -6.02
C ALA A 51 8.79 -9.25 -6.42
N SER A 52 9.03 -9.50 -7.71
CA SER A 52 10.34 -9.94 -8.21
C SER A 52 10.55 -9.54 -9.67
N VAL A 53 11.83 -9.41 -10.04
CA VAL A 53 12.30 -9.21 -11.43
C VAL A 53 11.66 -10.22 -12.39
N SER A 54 11.76 -11.51 -12.06
CA SER A 54 11.25 -12.60 -12.91
C SER A 54 9.74 -12.54 -13.15
N LYS A 55 8.96 -12.10 -12.16
CA LYS A 55 7.51 -11.92 -12.31
C LYS A 55 7.19 -10.71 -13.18
N LEU A 56 7.94 -9.61 -13.07
CA LEU A 56 7.76 -8.43 -13.92
C LEU A 56 8.03 -8.79 -15.39
N GLU A 57 9.14 -9.49 -15.66
CA GLU A 57 9.51 -9.93 -17.01
C GLU A 57 8.54 -10.97 -17.57
N SER A 58 8.06 -11.90 -16.73
CA SER A 58 7.01 -12.84 -17.15
C SER A 58 5.71 -12.11 -17.50
N LEU A 59 5.35 -11.07 -16.74
CA LEU A 59 4.15 -10.27 -16.99
C LEU A 59 4.29 -9.41 -18.25
N SER A 60 5.49 -8.88 -18.54
CA SER A 60 5.71 -8.12 -19.78
C SER A 60 5.59 -8.99 -21.03
N ASN A 61 5.81 -10.31 -20.90
CA ASN A 61 5.62 -11.28 -21.98
C ASN A 61 4.20 -11.85 -22.06
N ALA A 62 3.28 -11.44 -21.16
CA ALA A 62 1.90 -11.88 -21.20
C ALA A 62 1.16 -11.31 -22.43
N ASP A 63 0.10 -11.99 -22.85
CA ASP A 63 -0.76 -11.53 -23.93
C ASP A 63 -1.33 -10.13 -23.60
N ALA A 64 -1.27 -9.21 -24.56
CA ALA A 64 -1.83 -7.86 -24.42
C ALA A 64 -3.33 -7.88 -24.07
N ALA A 65 -4.07 -8.91 -24.47
CA ALA A 65 -5.46 -9.10 -24.07
C ALA A 65 -5.61 -9.33 -22.55
N ILE A 66 -4.66 -10.02 -21.92
CA ILE A 66 -4.64 -10.23 -20.47
C ILE A 66 -4.31 -8.91 -19.75
N LEU A 67 -3.27 -8.21 -20.22
CA LEU A 67 -2.88 -6.91 -19.67
C LEU A 67 -3.98 -5.85 -19.85
N GLY A 68 -4.78 -5.95 -20.91
CA GLY A 68 -5.93 -5.08 -21.17
C GLY A 68 -7.06 -5.18 -20.13
N TYR A 69 -7.13 -6.27 -19.35
CA TYR A 69 -8.07 -6.39 -18.24
C TYR A 69 -7.58 -5.71 -16.95
N MET A 70 -6.30 -5.36 -16.86
CA MET A 70 -5.68 -4.86 -15.65
C MET A 70 -6.23 -3.46 -15.28
N ARG A 71 -6.65 -3.33 -14.02
CA ARG A 71 -7.14 -2.08 -13.40
C ARG A 71 -6.25 -1.63 -12.26
N HIS A 72 -5.70 -2.58 -11.52
CA HIS A 72 -4.82 -2.32 -10.40
C HIS A 72 -3.50 -3.06 -10.61
N PHE A 73 -2.39 -2.34 -10.56
CA PHE A 73 -1.07 -2.91 -10.68
C PHE A 73 -0.23 -2.53 -9.46
N SER A 74 0.27 -3.54 -8.74
CA SER A 74 1.08 -3.36 -7.54
C SER A 74 2.45 -3.99 -7.71
N ILE A 75 3.48 -3.21 -7.47
CA ILE A 75 4.89 -3.59 -7.47
C ILE A 75 5.38 -3.44 -6.03
N ARG A 76 5.74 -4.55 -5.39
CA ARG A 76 6.35 -4.57 -4.06
C ARG A 76 7.86 -4.72 -4.22
N LEU A 77 8.59 -3.67 -3.91
CA LEU A 77 10.05 -3.60 -4.01
C LEU A 77 10.69 -4.24 -2.77
N GLU A 78 10.64 -5.57 -2.68
CA GLU A 78 11.48 -6.33 -1.74
C GLU A 78 12.97 -6.06 -2.01
N TYR A 79 13.84 -6.27 -1.02
CA TYR A 79 15.27 -5.86 -1.08
C TYR A 79 15.97 -6.18 -2.41
N ASP A 80 15.97 -7.45 -2.84
CA ASP A 80 16.64 -7.87 -4.09
C ASP A 80 15.99 -7.26 -5.34
N PHE A 81 14.67 -7.09 -5.32
CA PHE A 81 13.95 -6.50 -6.44
C PHE A 81 14.15 -4.99 -6.49
N PHE A 82 14.20 -4.33 -5.33
CA PHE A 82 14.53 -2.92 -5.21
C PHE A 82 15.89 -2.61 -5.82
N GLU A 83 16.95 -3.38 -5.47
CA GLU A 83 18.30 -3.16 -6.00
C GLU A 83 18.31 -3.23 -7.53
N ALA A 84 17.67 -4.27 -8.10
CA ALA A 84 17.56 -4.44 -9.54
C ALA A 84 16.74 -3.31 -10.20
N PHE A 85 15.63 -2.90 -9.59
CA PHE A 85 14.75 -1.86 -10.10
C PHE A 85 15.43 -0.48 -10.05
N ALA A 86 16.15 -0.19 -8.98
CA ALA A 86 16.91 1.04 -8.80
C ALA A 86 18.08 1.11 -9.78
N ALA A 87 18.82 0.01 -9.99
CA ALA A 87 19.88 -0.06 -10.99
C ALA A 87 19.37 0.13 -12.43
N ALA A 88 18.12 -0.25 -12.70
CA ALA A 88 17.48 -0.01 -13.99
C ALA A 88 16.99 1.44 -14.15
N CYS A 89 16.59 2.11 -13.06
CA CYS A 89 16.19 3.51 -13.06
C CYS A 89 17.39 4.46 -13.18
N ASP A 90 18.48 4.18 -12.46
CA ASP A 90 19.71 4.96 -12.47
C ASP A 90 20.94 4.06 -12.62
N PRO A 91 21.32 3.70 -13.86
CA PRO A 91 22.51 2.90 -14.13
C PRO A 91 23.82 3.51 -13.61
N ALA A 92 23.88 4.82 -13.37
CA ALA A 92 25.09 5.49 -12.91
C ALA A 92 25.34 5.34 -11.41
N ALA A 93 24.27 5.14 -10.62
CA ALA A 93 24.36 4.95 -9.17
C ALA A 93 24.82 3.53 -8.75
N PHE A 94 24.93 2.59 -9.70
CA PHE A 94 25.20 1.18 -9.43
C PHE A 94 26.42 0.64 -10.19
N PRO A 95 27.06 -0.44 -9.72
CA PRO A 95 28.10 -1.12 -10.47
C PRO A 95 27.63 -1.51 -11.87
N HIS A 96 28.49 -1.30 -12.87
CA HIS A 96 28.14 -1.47 -14.29
C HIS A 96 27.56 -2.86 -14.61
N CYS A 97 28.06 -3.92 -13.97
CA CYS A 97 27.55 -5.29 -14.14
C CYS A 97 26.11 -5.48 -13.65
N THR A 98 25.74 -4.82 -12.54
CA THR A 98 24.37 -4.87 -11.99
C THR A 98 23.41 -4.11 -12.89
N ALA A 99 23.80 -2.92 -13.35
CA ALA A 99 23.00 -2.11 -14.26
C ALA A 99 22.73 -2.82 -15.59
N LEU A 100 23.75 -3.41 -16.22
CA LEU A 100 23.62 -4.16 -17.48
C LEU A 100 22.69 -5.38 -17.35
N ARG A 101 22.69 -6.04 -16.19
CA ARG A 101 21.85 -7.21 -15.94
C ARG A 101 20.36 -6.87 -15.91
N HIS A 102 20.01 -5.65 -15.51
CA HIS A 102 18.63 -5.25 -15.23
C HIS A 102 18.09 -4.15 -16.16
N GLN A 103 18.83 -3.80 -17.22
CA GLN A 103 18.44 -2.78 -18.19
C GLN A 103 17.08 -3.03 -18.90
N SER A 104 16.59 -4.27 -18.89
CA SER A 104 15.29 -4.65 -19.47
C SER A 104 14.09 -4.24 -18.61
N LEU A 105 14.27 -3.93 -17.32
CA LEU A 105 13.14 -3.76 -16.39
C LEU A 105 12.29 -2.53 -16.67
N ILE A 106 12.89 -1.39 -16.97
CA ILE A 106 12.14 -0.18 -17.32
C ILE A 106 11.40 -0.34 -18.65
N PRO A 107 12.02 -0.87 -19.74
CA PRO A 107 11.29 -1.24 -20.95
C PRO A 107 10.16 -2.25 -20.72
N ALA A 108 10.36 -3.25 -19.86
CA ALA A 108 9.33 -4.24 -19.52
C ALA A 108 8.14 -3.58 -18.80
N LEU A 109 8.41 -2.69 -17.83
CA LEU A 109 7.39 -1.91 -17.15
C LEU A 109 6.64 -1.00 -18.14
N ALA A 110 7.36 -0.30 -19.01
CA ALA A 110 6.78 0.55 -20.05
C ALA A 110 5.84 -0.23 -20.98
N HIS A 111 6.25 -1.43 -21.41
CA HIS A 111 5.39 -2.32 -22.21
C HIS A 111 4.10 -2.70 -21.46
N ILE A 112 4.20 -3.10 -20.19
CA ILE A 112 3.04 -3.44 -19.35
C ILE A 112 2.07 -2.26 -19.27
N LEU A 113 2.57 -1.05 -19.01
CA LEU A 113 1.75 0.16 -18.90
C LEU A 113 1.06 0.51 -20.22
N LEU A 114 1.75 0.38 -21.36
CA LEU A 114 1.17 0.60 -22.68
C LEU A 114 0.10 -0.45 -23.05
N SER A 115 0.29 -1.70 -22.62
CA SER A 115 -0.68 -2.77 -22.84
C SER A 115 -1.87 -2.76 -21.85
N ALA A 116 -1.85 -1.87 -20.86
CA ALA A 116 -2.91 -1.72 -19.86
C ALA A 116 -3.58 -0.34 -19.92
N PRO A 117 -4.28 0.02 -21.03
CA PRO A 117 -4.88 1.35 -21.22
C PRO A 117 -6.00 1.67 -20.24
N GLN A 118 -6.46 0.65 -19.52
CA GLN A 118 -7.59 0.64 -18.62
C GLN A 118 -7.13 0.71 -17.13
N LEU A 119 -5.83 0.80 -16.89
CA LEU A 119 -5.22 0.86 -15.56
C LEU A 119 -5.69 2.12 -14.81
N THR A 120 -6.30 1.93 -13.64
CA THR A 120 -6.80 3.01 -12.79
C THR A 120 -5.93 3.27 -11.57
N SER A 121 -5.15 2.27 -11.14
CA SER A 121 -4.28 2.37 -9.97
C SER A 121 -2.93 1.70 -10.21
N LEU A 122 -1.86 2.44 -9.96
CA LEU A 122 -0.48 1.95 -9.96
C LEU A 122 0.14 2.17 -8.58
N ARG A 123 0.70 1.11 -8.01
CA ARG A 123 1.42 1.16 -6.74
C ARG A 123 2.82 0.59 -6.91
N VAL A 124 3.83 1.34 -6.49
CA VAL A 124 5.22 0.93 -6.43
C VAL A 124 5.70 1.21 -5.02
N GLN A 125 5.67 0.18 -4.18
CA GLN A 125 5.83 0.32 -2.73
C GLN A 125 7.07 -0.39 -2.22
N ILE A 126 7.72 0.20 -1.24
CA ILE A 126 8.76 -0.44 -0.46
C ILE A 126 8.11 -0.97 0.82
N PRO A 127 8.14 -2.29 1.08
CA PRO A 127 7.48 -2.85 2.25
C PRO A 127 8.09 -2.32 3.56
N ASP A 128 7.23 -2.07 4.56
CA ASP A 128 7.66 -1.76 5.93
C ASP A 128 8.65 -2.80 6.44
N ASN A 129 9.72 -2.34 7.08
CA ASN A 129 10.66 -3.21 7.75
C ASN A 129 10.23 -3.40 9.20
N THR A 130 9.56 -4.51 9.48
CA THR A 130 9.07 -4.87 10.81
C THR A 130 10.03 -5.75 11.60
N GLY A 131 11.11 -6.22 10.97
CA GLY A 131 12.15 -7.03 11.59
C GLY A 131 13.36 -6.20 12.03
N ASP A 132 14.12 -6.72 13.00
CA ASP A 132 15.41 -6.17 13.44
C ASP A 132 16.52 -6.49 12.42
N SER A 133 16.33 -6.11 11.15
CA SER A 133 17.25 -6.40 10.06
C SER A 133 17.58 -5.12 9.29
N TRP A 134 18.86 -4.87 9.06
CA TRP A 134 19.32 -3.74 8.26
C TRP A 134 19.24 -4.01 6.76
N ALA A 135 18.99 -5.25 6.35
CA ALA A 135 18.77 -5.63 4.96
C ALA A 135 17.33 -5.27 4.55
N SER A 136 17.11 -3.99 4.26
CA SER A 136 15.83 -3.46 3.79
C SER A 136 16.03 -2.57 2.57
N ALA A 137 15.04 -2.56 1.67
CA ALA A 137 15.05 -1.67 0.51
C ALA A 137 15.06 -0.19 0.92
N TRP A 138 14.48 0.13 2.10
CA TRP A 138 14.56 1.45 2.71
C TRP A 138 16.00 1.86 3.08
N ALA A 139 16.78 0.95 3.67
CA ALA A 139 18.18 1.20 3.99
C ALA A 139 19.02 1.42 2.71
N GLU A 140 18.76 0.64 1.65
CA GLU A 140 19.47 0.76 0.38
C GLU A 140 19.11 2.06 -0.36
N LEU A 141 17.84 2.47 -0.34
CA LEU A 141 17.38 3.73 -0.93
C LEU A 141 18.12 4.95 -0.33
N LEU A 142 18.33 4.94 0.99
CA LEU A 142 19.11 5.99 1.64
C LEU A 142 20.59 5.95 1.24
N ARG A 143 21.17 4.75 1.07
CA ARG A 143 22.55 4.57 0.59
C ARG A 143 22.74 5.14 -0.83
N LEU A 144 21.70 5.10 -1.65
CA LEU A 144 21.66 5.68 -3.00
C LEU A 144 21.55 7.21 -3.01
N ASN A 145 21.90 7.84 -1.88
CA ASN A 145 22.29 9.24 -1.78
C ASN A 145 21.12 10.20 -1.94
N THR A 146 20.15 10.17 -1.00
CA THR A 146 19.10 11.18 -0.68
C THR A 146 18.29 11.81 -1.83
N GLN A 147 18.57 11.45 -3.07
CA GLN A 147 18.00 12.01 -4.28
C GLN A 147 16.83 11.19 -4.81
N GLY A 148 16.57 10.00 -4.25
CA GLY A 148 15.49 9.10 -4.67
C GLY A 148 15.66 8.49 -6.06
N LEU A 149 14.73 7.62 -6.42
CA LEU A 149 14.72 6.93 -7.71
C LEU A 149 14.12 7.83 -8.81
N PRO A 150 14.83 8.09 -9.93
CA PRO A 150 14.32 8.91 -11.03
C PRO A 150 13.37 8.13 -11.96
N LEU A 151 12.39 7.40 -11.40
CA LEU A 151 11.50 6.51 -12.15
C LEU A 151 10.73 7.25 -13.27
N GLY A 152 10.31 8.49 -13.03
CA GLY A 152 9.62 9.29 -14.03
C GLY A 152 10.46 9.59 -15.27
N ALA A 153 11.72 9.96 -15.06
CA ALA A 153 12.66 10.19 -16.15
C ALA A 153 12.99 8.90 -16.89
N ALA A 154 13.22 7.80 -16.16
CA ALA A 154 13.47 6.48 -16.73
C ALA A 154 12.30 6.02 -17.63
N LEU A 155 11.06 6.12 -17.14
CA LEU A 155 9.86 5.80 -17.93
C LEU A 155 9.69 6.73 -19.13
N ALA A 156 9.95 8.03 -18.97
CA ALA A 156 9.86 8.99 -20.08
C ALA A 156 10.83 8.67 -21.21
N SER A 157 11.99 8.07 -20.89
CA SER A 157 12.96 7.62 -21.88
C SER A 157 12.57 6.31 -22.57
N ALA A 158 11.84 5.43 -21.87
CA ALA A 158 11.43 4.12 -22.39
C ALA A 158 10.09 4.16 -23.15
N LEU A 159 9.24 5.14 -22.84
CA LEU A 159 7.93 5.31 -23.48
C LEU A 159 8.02 6.18 -24.75
N PRO A 160 7.09 6.01 -25.71
CA PRO A 160 6.93 6.96 -26.79
C PRO A 160 6.72 8.40 -26.28
N SER A 161 7.22 9.39 -27.00
CA SER A 161 7.06 10.80 -26.62
C SER A 161 5.58 11.18 -26.47
N ASN A 162 5.27 11.98 -25.45
CA ASN A 162 3.91 12.43 -25.12
C ASN A 162 2.92 11.31 -24.73
N THR A 163 3.42 10.15 -24.30
CA THR A 163 2.56 9.10 -23.73
C THR A 163 1.86 9.63 -22.47
N THR A 164 0.55 9.34 -22.36
CA THR A 164 -0.26 9.66 -21.18
C THR A 164 -1.12 8.46 -20.80
N PHE A 165 -1.47 8.38 -19.52
CA PHE A 165 -2.29 7.36 -18.90
C PHE A 165 -3.54 8.03 -18.29
N PRO A 166 -4.50 8.49 -19.11
CA PRO A 166 -5.65 9.28 -18.65
C PRO A 166 -6.64 8.48 -17.79
N ALA A 167 -6.59 7.15 -17.83
CA ALA A 167 -7.40 6.28 -16.97
C ALA A 167 -6.81 6.14 -15.56
N LEU A 168 -5.54 6.49 -15.35
CA LEU A 168 -4.86 6.35 -14.08
C LEU A 168 -5.30 7.46 -13.11
N LEU A 169 -5.97 7.06 -12.03
CA LEU A 169 -6.55 7.97 -11.03
C LEU A 169 -5.78 7.94 -9.72
N THR A 170 -5.14 6.80 -9.40
CA THR A 170 -4.41 6.60 -8.15
C THR A 170 -2.97 6.19 -8.44
N LEU A 171 -2.03 6.91 -7.84
CA LEU A 171 -0.60 6.62 -7.93
C LEU A 171 -0.02 6.58 -6.52
N GLN A 172 0.62 5.46 -6.18
CA GLN A 172 1.40 5.34 -4.95
C GLN A 172 2.82 4.95 -5.30
N ILE A 173 3.78 5.75 -4.85
CA ILE A 173 5.18 5.61 -5.20
C ILE A 173 6.06 5.92 -3.99
N ASP A 174 6.84 4.94 -3.58
CA ASP A 174 7.77 5.07 -2.46
C ASP A 174 9.19 5.33 -2.99
N GLY A 175 9.85 6.34 -2.45
CA GLY A 175 11.26 6.63 -2.72
C GLY A 175 11.57 7.21 -4.10
N VAL A 176 10.57 7.73 -4.81
CA VAL A 176 10.72 8.25 -6.18
C VAL A 176 10.92 9.77 -6.20
N SER A 177 11.95 10.24 -6.88
CA SER A 177 12.20 11.67 -7.08
C SER A 177 11.83 12.16 -8.47
N GLN A 178 11.94 13.48 -8.67
CA GLN A 178 11.68 14.14 -9.95
C GLN A 178 10.31 13.71 -10.52
N LEU A 179 9.24 13.96 -9.74
CA LEU A 179 7.90 13.46 -10.05
C LEU A 179 7.24 14.17 -11.24
N ALA A 180 7.79 15.27 -11.73
CA ALA A 180 7.21 16.05 -12.83
C ALA A 180 6.94 15.25 -14.13
N PRO A 181 7.84 14.37 -14.63
CA PRO A 181 7.53 13.53 -15.79
C PRO A 181 6.36 12.58 -15.54
N LEU A 182 6.27 11.98 -14.33
CA LEU A 182 5.13 11.13 -13.96
C LEU A 182 3.83 11.93 -13.92
N ALA A 183 3.85 13.11 -13.30
CA ALA A 183 2.68 13.99 -13.23
C ALA A 183 2.16 14.36 -14.63
N ARG A 184 3.06 14.64 -15.59
CA ARG A 184 2.67 14.92 -16.98
C ARG A 184 2.05 13.71 -17.68
N MET A 185 2.49 12.50 -17.35
CA MET A 185 1.90 11.27 -17.90
C MET A 185 0.54 10.97 -17.28
N THR A 186 0.19 11.51 -16.12
CA THR A 186 -1.02 11.19 -15.35
C THR A 186 -1.92 12.41 -15.16
N PRO A 187 -2.49 13.00 -16.23
CA PRO A 187 -3.20 14.28 -16.15
C PRO A 187 -4.52 14.26 -15.36
N ASN A 188 -5.12 13.07 -15.18
CA ASN A 188 -6.38 12.88 -14.47
C ASN A 188 -6.19 12.30 -13.06
N LEU A 189 -4.98 12.38 -12.51
CA LEU A 189 -4.69 11.84 -11.19
C LEU A 189 -5.54 12.53 -10.12
N VAL A 190 -6.20 11.73 -9.29
CA VAL A 190 -7.06 12.16 -8.19
C VAL A 190 -6.39 11.94 -6.85
N SER A 191 -5.61 10.85 -6.74
CA SER A 191 -4.97 10.44 -5.49
C SER A 191 -3.48 10.15 -5.74
N LEU A 192 -2.61 10.82 -4.99
CA LEU A 192 -1.16 10.65 -5.03
C LEU A 192 -0.65 10.34 -3.63
N SER A 193 0.06 9.23 -3.49
CA SER A 193 0.86 8.92 -2.31
C SER A 193 2.33 8.87 -2.73
N ALA A 194 3.13 9.76 -2.16
CA ALA A 194 4.55 9.91 -2.45
C ALA A 194 5.33 9.92 -1.13
N HIS A 195 5.67 8.72 -0.63
CA HIS A 195 6.47 8.58 0.58
C HIS A 195 7.96 8.63 0.22
N MET A 196 8.72 9.43 0.95
CA MET A 196 10.16 9.59 0.77
C MET A 196 10.89 9.19 2.04
N CYS A 197 12.19 8.88 1.94
CA CYS A 197 12.99 8.65 3.13
C CYS A 197 13.30 9.95 3.87
N GLU A 198 13.61 9.82 5.16
CA GLU A 198 14.18 10.90 5.96
C GLU A 198 15.45 11.47 5.30
N GLY A 199 15.62 12.79 5.34
CA GLY A 199 16.80 13.45 4.76
C GLY A 199 16.81 13.55 3.24
N PHE A 200 15.68 13.27 2.58
CA PHE A 200 15.51 13.56 1.16
C PHE A 200 15.69 15.06 0.86
N SER A 201 16.12 15.38 -0.36
CA SER A 201 16.55 16.74 -0.72
C SER A 201 15.46 17.81 -0.55
N GLU A 202 15.71 18.83 0.27
CA GLU A 202 14.86 20.03 0.43
C GLU A 202 14.51 20.65 -0.94
N ALA A 203 15.48 20.72 -1.84
CA ALA A 203 15.30 21.27 -3.17
C ALA A 203 14.33 20.42 -4.02
N ALA A 204 14.38 19.09 -3.91
CA ALA A 204 13.50 18.20 -4.65
C ALA A 204 12.06 18.25 -4.11
N CYS A 205 11.88 18.40 -2.80
CA CYS A 205 10.55 18.63 -2.24
C CYS A 205 10.00 20.01 -2.60
N ARG A 206 10.83 21.06 -2.62
CA ARG A 206 10.42 22.38 -3.11
C ARG A 206 9.98 22.30 -4.58
N GLU A 207 10.76 21.61 -5.42
CA GLU A 207 10.40 21.35 -6.81
C GLU A 207 9.07 20.58 -6.92
N PHE A 208 8.84 19.60 -6.04
CA PHE A 208 7.57 18.88 -6.00
C PHE A 208 6.39 19.82 -5.73
N ILE A 209 6.49 20.64 -4.68
CA ILE A 209 5.42 21.57 -4.28
C ILE A 209 5.19 22.64 -5.35
N GLU A 210 6.26 23.31 -5.79
CA GLU A 210 6.17 24.50 -6.66
C GLU A 210 5.97 24.15 -8.13
N ASN A 211 6.53 23.03 -8.61
CA ASN A 211 6.55 22.70 -10.04
C ASN A 211 5.77 21.43 -10.40
N THR A 212 5.59 20.48 -9.48
CA THR A 212 4.91 19.21 -9.78
C THR A 212 3.43 19.24 -9.41
N LEU A 213 3.06 19.69 -8.20
CA LEU A 213 1.66 19.77 -7.78
C LEU A 213 0.77 20.59 -8.74
N PRO A 214 1.22 21.73 -9.30
CA PRO A 214 0.41 22.48 -10.26
C PRO A 214 0.10 21.72 -11.56
N LEU A 215 0.85 20.66 -11.88
CA LEU A 215 0.60 19.81 -13.04
C LEU A 215 -0.54 18.80 -12.81
N LEU A 216 -1.06 18.70 -11.58
CA LEU A 216 -2.09 17.75 -11.16
C LEU A 216 -3.39 18.49 -10.78
N PRO A 217 -4.12 19.05 -11.75
CA PRO A 217 -5.25 19.95 -11.48
C PRO A 217 -6.45 19.25 -10.82
N ASN A 218 -6.53 17.92 -10.93
CA ASN A 218 -7.63 17.10 -10.40
C ASN A 218 -7.29 16.43 -9.06
N LEU A 219 -6.12 16.71 -8.49
CA LEU A 219 -5.65 16.08 -7.27
C LEU A 219 -6.54 16.48 -6.08
N ARG A 220 -7.13 15.48 -5.42
CA ARG A 220 -7.97 15.63 -4.23
C ARG A 220 -7.35 15.02 -3.00
N GLU A 221 -6.55 13.99 -3.16
CA GLU A 221 -5.90 13.27 -2.06
C GLU A 221 -4.39 13.30 -2.27
N LEU A 222 -3.66 13.77 -1.26
CA LEU A 222 -2.21 13.77 -1.25
C LEU A 222 -1.71 13.19 0.07
N ALA A 223 -0.96 12.08 -0.02
CA ALA A 223 -0.12 11.61 1.07
C ALA A 223 1.34 11.92 0.73
N PHE A 224 2.03 12.65 1.60
CA PHE A 224 3.38 13.14 1.35
C PHE A 224 4.16 13.26 2.65
N ASP A 225 5.42 12.82 2.65
CA ASP A 225 6.24 12.85 3.88
C ASP A 225 6.95 14.21 4.08
N PRO A 226 6.62 14.99 5.12
CA PRO A 226 7.28 16.26 5.40
C PRO A 226 8.62 16.09 6.13
N PHE A 227 9.01 14.90 6.61
CA PHE A 227 10.31 14.68 7.27
C PHE A 227 11.50 14.79 6.31
N SER A 228 11.21 14.82 5.01
CA SER A 228 12.14 15.21 3.95
C SER A 228 12.45 16.71 3.95
N LEU A 229 11.72 17.52 4.71
CA LEU A 229 11.73 18.97 4.63
C LEU A 229 12.29 19.60 5.90
N HIS A 230 13.60 19.54 6.07
CA HIS A 230 14.30 20.52 6.88
C HIS A 230 14.40 21.84 6.11
N PHE A 231 13.28 22.53 5.88
CA PHE A 231 13.34 23.85 5.27
C PHE A 231 14.14 24.78 6.19
N THR A 232 15.31 25.20 5.70
CA THR A 232 16.06 26.29 6.29
C THR A 232 15.38 27.64 6.00
N GLY A 233 14.12 27.80 6.46
CA GLY A 233 13.30 28.98 6.21
C GLY A 233 11.83 28.81 6.63
N LEU A 234 11.18 29.93 6.94
CA LEU A 234 9.81 30.14 7.47
C LEU A 234 8.63 29.55 6.65
N LEU A 235 8.84 28.58 5.76
CA LEU A 235 7.78 28.04 4.91
C LEU A 235 6.97 26.99 5.66
N ASN A 236 5.71 27.30 5.97
CA ASN A 236 4.75 26.31 6.42
C ASN A 236 4.39 25.36 5.27
N VAL A 237 4.97 24.16 5.28
CA VAL A 237 4.87 23.15 4.21
C VAL A 237 3.42 22.78 3.87
N PRO A 238 2.56 22.39 4.84
CA PRO A 238 1.16 22.12 4.56
C PRO A 238 0.46 23.29 3.85
N LYS A 239 0.70 24.53 4.30
CA LYS A 239 0.13 25.73 3.67
C LYS A 239 0.56 25.91 2.22
N ALA A 240 1.85 25.68 1.93
CA ALA A 240 2.40 25.76 0.57
C ALA A 240 1.81 24.67 -0.34
N ILE A 241 1.64 23.45 0.17
CA ILE A 241 1.00 22.33 -0.53
C ILE A 241 -0.45 22.68 -0.89
N VAL A 242 -1.26 23.11 0.09
CA VAL A 242 -2.68 23.43 -0.13
C VAL A 242 -2.84 24.61 -1.10
N SER A 243 -1.91 25.58 -1.04
CA SER A 243 -1.90 26.71 -1.98
C SER A 243 -1.59 26.27 -3.43
N SER A 244 -0.70 25.28 -3.59
CA SER A 244 -0.29 24.76 -4.90
C SER A 244 -1.32 23.79 -5.49
N ALA A 245 -2.03 23.05 -4.62
CA ALA A 245 -3.09 22.10 -4.98
C ALA A 245 -4.46 22.58 -4.45
N SER A 246 -5.03 23.61 -5.08
CA SER A 246 -6.28 24.25 -4.60
C SER A 246 -7.53 23.36 -4.53
N GLN A 247 -7.52 22.20 -5.22
CA GLN A 247 -8.63 21.24 -5.21
C GLN A 247 -8.48 20.15 -4.13
N LEU A 248 -7.42 20.21 -3.33
CA LEU A 248 -7.09 19.19 -2.34
C LEU A 248 -8.17 19.13 -1.25
N GLU A 249 -8.70 17.92 -1.02
CA GLU A 249 -9.70 17.59 -0.01
C GLU A 249 -9.05 16.85 1.17
N THR A 250 -8.05 16.00 0.92
CA THR A 250 -7.33 15.22 1.93
C THR A 250 -5.82 15.44 1.81
N LEU A 251 -5.20 15.83 2.92
CA LEU A 251 -3.75 15.94 3.06
C LEU A 251 -3.26 15.05 4.20
N ASP A 252 -2.50 14.01 3.87
CA ASP A 252 -1.83 13.15 4.85
C ASP A 252 -0.31 13.41 4.85
N LEU A 253 0.16 14.00 5.93
CA LEU A 253 1.58 14.24 6.16
C LEU A 253 2.21 13.24 7.14
N ARG A 254 1.44 12.25 7.62
CA ARG A 254 1.99 11.20 8.47
C ARG A 254 2.73 10.21 7.59
N SER A 255 3.90 9.81 8.05
CA SER A 255 4.69 8.80 7.36
C SER A 255 5.38 7.90 8.36
N ARG A 256 5.51 6.63 7.98
CA ARG A 256 6.39 5.69 8.66
C ARG A 256 7.75 5.79 7.98
N THR A 257 8.75 6.19 8.74
CA THR A 257 10.12 6.36 8.23
C THR A 257 11.01 5.25 8.76
N PHE A 258 12.00 4.84 7.96
CA PHE A 258 12.97 3.86 8.40
C PHE A 258 13.92 4.50 9.42
N ASP A 259 13.87 4.05 10.67
CA ASP A 259 14.79 4.47 11.72
C ASP A 259 16.05 3.60 11.70
N TYR A 260 17.21 4.24 11.62
CA TYR A 260 18.52 3.59 11.68
C TYR A 260 18.87 3.04 13.05
N SER A 261 18.31 3.63 14.12
CA SER A 261 18.64 3.21 15.47
C SER A 261 17.98 1.87 15.81
N SER A 262 16.73 1.69 15.40
CA SER A 262 15.99 0.44 15.57
C SER A 262 16.12 -0.51 14.37
N GLY A 263 16.46 0.00 13.19
CA GLY A 263 16.42 -0.74 11.94
C GLY A 263 15.00 -1.04 11.46
N ARG A 264 13.98 -0.37 12.01
CA ARG A 264 12.56 -0.62 11.72
C ARG A 264 11.91 0.60 11.06
N THR A 265 10.80 0.39 10.37
CA THR A 265 9.96 1.49 9.92
C THR A 265 8.98 1.90 11.03
N GLU A 266 9.09 3.14 11.52
CA GLU A 266 8.34 3.64 12.68
C GLU A 266 7.68 4.98 12.38
N TRP A 267 6.60 5.30 13.09
CA TRP A 267 5.98 6.62 13.04
C TRP A 267 6.92 7.67 13.63
N ARG A 268 7.01 8.83 12.98
CA ARG A 268 7.77 9.97 13.51
C ARG A 268 6.93 11.20 13.64
N THR A 269 7.33 12.05 14.59
CA THR A 269 6.66 13.29 14.93
C THR A 269 7.59 14.46 14.69
N THR A 270 7.04 15.62 14.33
CA THR A 270 7.78 16.88 14.09
C THR A 270 7.15 18.01 14.90
N ASP A 271 8.00 18.88 15.43
CA ASP A 271 7.64 20.14 16.07
C ASP A 271 7.68 21.33 15.10
N GLN A 272 8.08 21.11 13.84
CA GLN A 272 8.30 22.16 12.83
C GLN A 272 7.02 22.59 12.11
N ILE A 273 5.91 21.88 12.32
CA ILE A 273 4.62 22.21 11.72
C ILE A 273 3.78 22.90 12.78
N ASP A 274 3.40 24.16 12.51
CA ASP A 274 2.36 24.85 13.28
C ASP A 274 0.99 24.46 12.72
N PRO A 275 0.17 23.67 13.46
CA PRO A 275 -1.12 23.22 12.99
C PRO A 275 -2.07 24.37 12.63
N LEU A 276 -1.97 25.51 13.31
CA LEU A 276 -2.89 26.64 13.15
C LEU A 276 -2.69 27.42 11.84
N ASP A 277 -1.50 27.33 11.24
CA ASP A 277 -1.16 27.99 9.99
C ASP A 277 -1.16 27.02 8.79
N CYS A 278 -1.52 25.74 9.01
CA CYS A 278 -1.58 24.71 7.96
C CYS A 278 -2.68 24.93 6.91
N VAL A 279 -3.78 25.58 7.29
CA VAL A 279 -5.00 25.65 6.46
C VAL A 279 -5.21 27.07 5.96
N PRO A 280 -4.92 27.37 4.68
CA PRO A 280 -5.21 28.67 4.12
C PRO A 280 -6.73 28.91 4.04
N ALA A 281 -7.12 30.16 4.26
CA ALA A 281 -8.51 30.59 4.16
C ALA A 281 -9.09 30.29 2.77
N GLY A 282 -10.29 29.72 2.71
CA GLY A 282 -10.96 29.35 1.46
C GLY A 282 -10.45 28.06 0.80
N SER A 283 -9.61 27.29 1.49
CA SER A 283 -9.24 25.94 1.03
C SER A 283 -10.44 25.00 1.00
N LYS A 284 -10.36 23.96 0.14
CA LYS A 284 -11.34 22.87 0.05
C LYS A 284 -11.00 21.69 0.95
N LEU A 285 -10.00 21.85 1.82
CA LEU A 285 -9.48 20.79 2.66
C LEU A 285 -10.54 20.37 3.69
N LYS A 286 -10.81 19.06 3.72
CA LYS A 286 -11.75 18.41 4.64
C LYS A 286 -11.01 17.53 5.64
N GLU A 287 -9.95 16.87 5.20
CA GLU A 287 -9.18 15.94 6.01
C GLU A 287 -7.72 16.37 6.10
N LEU A 288 -7.21 16.51 7.33
CA LEU A 288 -5.84 16.89 7.59
C LEU A 288 -5.19 15.92 8.59
N HIS A 289 -4.14 15.25 8.14
CA HIS A 289 -3.39 14.34 8.98
C HIS A 289 -1.96 14.85 9.14
N LEU A 290 -1.55 15.17 10.36
CA LEU A 290 -0.25 15.78 10.65
C LEU A 290 0.63 14.83 11.46
N PRO A 291 1.94 14.78 11.20
CA PRO A 291 2.88 14.08 12.07
C PRO A 291 3.24 14.96 13.27
N PHE A 292 2.25 15.57 13.89
CA PHE A 292 2.42 16.52 14.98
C PHE A 292 2.16 15.80 16.31
N THR A 293 3.03 16.05 17.29
CA THR A 293 2.74 15.77 18.70
C THR A 293 2.63 17.09 19.44
N PRO A 294 1.50 17.37 20.13
CA PRO A 294 1.39 18.54 20.99
C PRO A 294 2.35 18.39 22.17
N SER A 295 3.58 18.87 22.00
CA SER A 295 4.56 18.90 23.07
C SER A 295 4.23 20.04 24.02
N ASN A 296 4.07 19.73 25.31
CA ASN A 296 4.21 20.71 26.39
C ASN A 296 5.65 21.24 26.33
N THR A 297 5.84 22.47 25.87
CA THR A 297 7.14 23.14 25.95
C THR A 297 7.54 23.30 27.41
N GLY A 298 8.49 22.47 27.83
CA GLY A 298 9.12 22.51 29.13
C GLY A 298 10.29 21.54 29.15
N GLY A 299 11.38 21.92 28.46
CA GLY A 299 12.60 21.12 28.40
C GLY A 299 13.08 20.70 29.80
N SER A 300 12.92 19.42 30.11
CA SER A 300 13.71 18.76 31.15
C SER A 300 13.53 17.25 31.05
N ALA A 301 14.55 16.57 30.56
CA ALA A 301 14.72 15.14 30.78
C ALA A 301 14.91 14.93 32.29
N VAL A 302 13.82 14.65 33.03
CA VAL A 302 13.92 14.25 34.44
C VAL A 302 12.91 13.14 34.73
N ILE A 303 13.50 12.02 35.10
CA ILE A 303 12.91 10.86 35.78
C ILE A 303 11.98 11.35 36.90
N SER A 304 10.66 11.13 36.80
CA SER A 304 9.79 11.36 37.96
C SER A 304 8.44 10.65 37.89
N GLU A 305 8.23 9.79 38.88
CA GLU A 305 7.00 9.36 39.58
C GLU A 305 5.66 9.23 38.84
N PRO A 306 4.92 8.11 39.04
CA PRO A 306 3.70 7.76 38.29
C PRO A 306 2.55 8.78 38.41
N LEU A 307 2.46 9.54 39.50
CA LEU A 307 1.41 10.57 39.68
C LEU A 307 1.65 11.85 38.85
N LYS A 308 2.91 12.16 38.50
CA LYS A 308 3.25 13.32 37.65
C LYS A 308 3.10 13.00 36.16
N ALA A 309 3.19 11.71 35.77
CA ALA A 309 2.88 11.25 34.43
C ALA A 309 1.40 11.49 34.11
N ASN A 310 0.48 11.01 34.96
CA ASN A 310 -0.97 11.16 34.75
C ASN A 310 -1.44 12.63 34.61
N MET A 311 -0.87 13.56 35.39
CA MET A 311 -1.19 14.99 35.29
C MET A 311 -0.58 15.67 34.05
N ARG A 312 0.57 15.18 33.55
CA ARG A 312 1.15 15.64 32.29
C ARG A 312 0.36 15.13 31.08
N ASP A 313 -0.13 13.90 31.15
CA ASP A 313 -0.95 13.29 30.11
C ASP A 313 -2.31 13.99 29.99
N MET A 314 -2.95 14.37 31.10
CA MET A 314 -4.18 15.17 31.05
C MET A 314 -3.97 16.55 30.41
N ARG A 315 -2.88 17.26 30.76
CA ARG A 315 -2.58 18.57 30.16
C ARG A 315 -2.18 18.47 28.69
N ALA A 316 -1.45 17.42 28.31
CA ALA A 316 -1.12 17.16 26.91
C ALA A 316 -2.38 16.89 26.08
N ARG A 317 -3.31 16.11 26.63
CA ARG A 317 -4.61 15.83 26.00
C ARG A 317 -5.52 17.06 25.93
N GLU A 318 -5.47 17.94 26.92
CA GLU A 318 -6.18 19.22 26.90
C GLU A 318 -5.59 20.16 25.82
N ALA A 319 -4.27 20.26 25.73
CA ALA A 319 -3.58 21.04 24.68
C ALA A 319 -3.85 20.50 23.27
N GLU A 320 -3.91 19.17 23.12
CA GLU A 320 -4.30 18.49 21.89
C GLU A 320 -5.73 18.87 21.48
N LEU A 321 -6.70 18.69 22.38
CA LEU A 321 -8.10 19.06 22.13
C LEU A 321 -8.27 20.54 21.80
N LEU A 322 -7.56 21.44 22.49
CA LEU A 322 -7.58 22.87 22.20
C LEU A 322 -7.05 23.16 20.78
N SER A 323 -5.99 22.48 20.35
CA SER A 323 -5.43 22.62 19.00
C SER A 323 -6.42 22.13 17.95
N VAL A 324 -7.11 21.00 18.19
CA VAL A 324 -8.21 20.50 17.33
C VAL A 324 -9.31 21.56 17.20
N VAL A 325 -9.76 22.12 18.32
CA VAL A 325 -10.86 23.09 18.39
C VAL A 325 -10.50 24.38 17.64
N GLN A 326 -9.28 24.88 17.82
CA GLN A 326 -8.81 26.09 17.13
C GLN A 326 -8.74 25.87 15.61
N LEU A 327 -8.23 24.73 15.17
CA LEU A 327 -8.20 24.34 13.75
C LEU A 327 -9.61 24.19 13.16
N ALA A 328 -10.50 23.50 13.87
CA ALA A 328 -11.89 23.29 13.47
C ALA A 328 -12.65 24.62 13.35
N SER A 329 -12.33 25.59 14.20
CA SER A 329 -12.95 26.92 14.18
C SER A 329 -12.44 27.79 13.02
N ALA A 330 -11.19 27.60 12.58
CA ALA A 330 -10.55 28.40 11.54
C ALA A 330 -10.76 27.86 10.12
N SER A 331 -11.29 26.65 9.96
CA SER A 331 -11.35 25.94 8.68
C SER A 331 -12.65 25.16 8.50
N SER A 332 -12.87 24.60 7.31
CA SER A 332 -13.99 23.69 6.99
C SER A 332 -13.65 22.22 7.22
N LEU A 333 -12.62 21.91 8.01
CA LEU A 333 -12.20 20.53 8.28
C LEU A 333 -13.34 19.71 8.91
N GLU A 334 -13.45 18.47 8.43
CA GLU A 334 -14.35 17.42 8.89
C GLU A 334 -13.59 16.36 9.70
N LYS A 335 -12.31 16.11 9.36
CA LYS A 335 -11.46 15.13 10.03
C LYS A 335 -10.05 15.68 10.26
N VAL A 336 -9.51 15.44 11.45
CA VAL A 336 -8.12 15.75 11.79
C VAL A 336 -7.49 14.56 12.49
N SER A 337 -6.23 14.25 12.21
CA SER A 337 -5.48 13.26 13.00
C SER A 337 -4.05 13.68 13.26
N TRP A 338 -3.52 13.28 14.40
CA TRP A 338 -2.13 13.49 14.80
C TRP A 338 -1.52 12.21 15.32
N LEU A 339 -0.19 12.16 15.34
CA LEU A 339 0.54 11.05 15.94
C LEU A 339 0.66 11.26 17.45
N ARG A 340 0.55 10.16 18.21
CA ARG A 340 0.71 10.21 19.67
C ARG A 340 2.17 10.34 20.05
N ALA A 341 2.41 10.96 21.21
CA ALA A 341 3.74 11.14 21.77
C ALA A 341 4.42 9.83 22.22
N ASP A 342 3.65 8.74 22.36
CA ASP A 342 4.14 7.40 22.69
C ASP A 342 4.62 6.61 21.44
N GLY A 343 4.49 7.16 20.22
CA GLY A 343 4.91 6.50 18.98
C GLY A 343 3.96 5.41 18.49
N GLU A 344 2.79 5.26 19.13
CA GLU A 344 1.74 4.30 18.76
C GLU A 344 0.85 4.81 17.61
N GLU A 345 -0.25 4.10 17.31
CA GLU A 345 -1.20 4.45 16.26
C GLU A 345 -1.70 5.91 16.32
N PRO A 346 -1.92 6.57 15.17
CA PRO A 346 -2.46 7.93 15.11
C PRO A 346 -3.81 8.05 15.82
N VAL A 347 -4.05 9.17 16.52
CA VAL A 347 -5.39 9.50 17.04
C VAL A 347 -6.15 10.28 15.98
N GLU A 348 -7.38 9.86 15.73
CA GLU A 348 -8.26 10.50 14.77
C GLU A 348 -9.40 11.25 15.47
N TYR A 349 -9.72 12.44 14.98
CA TYR A 349 -10.76 13.32 15.48
C TYR A 349 -11.72 13.63 14.33
N ALA A 350 -13.01 13.40 14.55
CA ALA A 350 -14.08 13.84 13.68
C ALA A 350 -14.70 15.13 14.23
N ILE A 351 -14.92 16.11 13.35
CA ILE A 351 -15.49 17.42 13.67
C ILE A 351 -16.94 17.43 13.16
N GLU A 352 -17.90 17.42 14.07
CA GLU A 352 -19.32 17.56 13.71
C GLU A 352 -19.70 19.03 13.71
N ARG A 353 -20.45 19.44 12.68
CA ARG A 353 -20.95 20.81 12.53
C ARG A 353 -22.47 20.83 12.54
N ASP A 354 -23.04 21.91 13.08
CA ASP A 354 -24.47 22.16 13.03
C ASP A 354 -24.93 22.59 11.61
N ALA A 355 -26.24 22.81 11.44
CA ALA A 355 -26.84 23.23 10.18
C ALA A 355 -26.36 24.63 9.71
N GLN A 356 -25.67 25.38 10.57
CA GLN A 356 -25.10 26.69 10.30
C GLN A 356 -23.59 26.62 9.98
N GLY A 357 -22.99 25.42 10.01
CA GLY A 357 -21.57 25.20 9.72
C GLY A 357 -20.64 25.48 10.91
N ILE A 358 -21.19 25.71 12.10
CA ILE A 358 -20.44 25.96 13.32
C ILE A 358 -20.08 24.61 13.96
N THR A 359 -18.87 24.47 14.48
CA THR A 359 -18.43 23.27 15.21
C THR A 359 -19.36 22.99 16.38
N ALA A 360 -20.06 21.86 16.33
CA ALA A 360 -21.04 21.42 17.31
C ALA A 360 -20.44 20.41 18.29
N ASP A 361 -19.62 19.48 17.79
CA ASP A 361 -18.98 18.44 18.61
C ASP A 361 -17.65 17.97 17.98
N ILE A 362 -16.76 17.39 18.79
CA ILE A 362 -15.51 16.77 18.35
C ILE A 362 -15.43 15.37 18.95
N LYS A 363 -15.50 14.35 18.09
CA LYS A 363 -15.46 12.93 18.48
C LYS A 363 -14.10 12.33 18.22
N ILE A 364 -13.56 11.60 19.20
CA ILE A 364 -12.33 10.82 19.03
C ILE A 364 -12.71 9.48 18.40
N LEU A 365 -12.19 9.19 17.21
CA LEU A 365 -12.37 7.94 16.51
C LEU A 365 -11.25 6.96 16.93
N GLY A 366 -11.61 5.76 17.38
CA GLY A 366 -10.65 4.67 17.58
C GLY A 366 -10.09 4.47 18.99
N VAL A 367 -10.57 5.16 20.03
CA VAL A 367 -10.20 4.79 21.41
C VAL A 367 -11.02 3.57 21.81
N HIS A 368 -10.37 2.39 21.92
CA HIS A 368 -10.85 1.36 22.83
C HIS A 368 -10.93 2.02 24.21
N HIS A 369 -12.16 2.35 24.63
CA HIS A 369 -12.44 2.72 25.99
C HIS A 369 -12.08 1.49 26.84
N VAL A 370 -10.91 1.50 27.46
CA VAL A 370 -10.70 0.67 28.64
C VAL A 370 -11.55 1.33 29.71
N ASP A 371 -12.81 0.93 29.77
CA ASP A 371 -13.58 1.03 31.01
C ASP A 371 -12.78 0.21 32.03
N GLU A 372 -12.17 0.86 33.03
CA GLU A 372 -11.67 0.16 34.20
C GLU A 372 -12.84 -0.57 34.87
N PRO A 373 -12.86 -1.92 34.96
CA PRO A 373 -13.59 -2.55 36.03
C PRO A 373 -12.65 -2.64 37.22
N ALA A 374 -13.03 -1.99 38.32
CA ALA A 374 -12.42 -2.21 39.61
C ALA A 374 -12.29 -3.71 39.88
N THR A 375 -11.07 -4.24 39.96
CA THR A 375 -10.82 -5.58 40.52
C THR A 375 -11.06 -5.55 42.02
N PRO A 376 -11.65 -6.62 42.57
CA PRO A 376 -10.77 -7.53 43.29
C PRO A 376 -11.01 -9.02 42.97
N ASP A 377 -9.86 -9.71 42.86
CA ASP A 377 -9.53 -11.12 43.06
C ASP A 377 -10.63 -12.19 43.13
N THR A 378 -10.52 -13.22 42.27
CA THR A 378 -10.30 -14.63 42.71
C THR A 378 -10.07 -15.63 41.55
N GLN A 379 -8.93 -16.32 41.62
CA GLN A 379 -8.65 -17.74 41.29
C GLN A 379 -9.01 -18.39 39.93
N SER A 380 -7.93 -18.81 39.25
CA SER A 380 -7.63 -20.19 38.79
C SER A 380 -8.48 -20.87 37.70
N GLY A 381 -7.84 -21.16 36.56
CA GLY A 381 -8.23 -22.26 35.66
C GLY A 381 -7.52 -22.25 34.30
N ARG A 382 -6.42 -23.00 34.16
CA ARG A 382 -5.71 -23.26 32.88
C ARG A 382 -6.46 -24.26 31.99
N THR A 383 -6.50 -24.00 30.68
CA THR A 383 -6.37 -25.02 29.61
C THR A 383 -5.59 -24.44 28.41
N PRO A 384 -4.75 -25.23 27.70
CA PRO A 384 -3.86 -24.72 26.65
C PRO A 384 -4.52 -24.77 25.26
N ALA A 385 -4.35 -23.70 24.46
CA ALA A 385 -4.84 -23.63 23.09
C ALA A 385 -3.78 -24.07 22.06
N LEU A 386 -4.25 -24.83 21.05
CA LEU A 386 -3.55 -25.43 19.92
C LEU A 386 -2.84 -24.40 19.01
N SER A 387 -1.58 -24.07 19.29
CA SER A 387 -0.74 -23.22 18.40
C SER A 387 0.14 -24.01 17.42
N GLY A 388 0.13 -25.35 17.47
CA GLY A 388 1.03 -26.20 16.66
C GLY A 388 0.56 -26.56 15.24
N PHE A 389 -0.75 -26.49 14.96
CA PHE A 389 -1.30 -26.94 13.67
C PHE A 389 -1.29 -25.87 12.57
N THR A 390 -1.40 -24.59 12.94
CA THR A 390 -1.35 -23.45 12.00
C THR A 390 0.07 -23.25 11.43
N SER A 391 1.10 -23.54 12.22
CA SER A 391 2.51 -23.51 11.81
C SER A 391 2.85 -24.57 10.73
N MET A 392 2.23 -25.75 10.78
CA MET A 392 2.46 -26.80 9.78
C MET A 392 1.73 -26.54 8.46
N LEU A 393 0.55 -25.92 8.50
CA LEU A 393 -0.21 -25.54 7.30
C LEU A 393 0.45 -24.39 6.52
N ALA A 394 1.05 -23.43 7.21
CA ALA A 394 1.82 -22.35 6.58
C ALA A 394 3.07 -22.87 5.83
N LYS A 395 3.67 -23.96 6.31
CA LYS A 395 4.85 -24.57 5.68
C LYS A 395 4.49 -25.39 4.44
N ALA A 396 3.30 -25.99 4.38
CA ALA A 396 2.80 -26.72 3.21
C ALA A 396 2.40 -25.77 2.06
N ALA A 397 1.96 -24.54 2.36
CA ALA A 397 1.64 -23.52 1.36
C ALA A 397 2.87 -22.89 0.66
N SER A 398 4.08 -23.18 1.16
CA SER A 398 5.35 -22.66 0.61
C SER A 398 6.01 -23.55 -0.47
N SER A 399 5.37 -24.65 -0.87
CA SER A 399 5.96 -25.58 -1.84
C SER A 399 5.94 -25.00 -3.26
N THR A 400 7.08 -24.46 -3.68
CA THR A 400 7.38 -23.89 -5.01
C THR A 400 6.99 -24.78 -6.20
N THR A 401 6.90 -26.10 -5.98
CA THR A 401 6.48 -27.09 -6.97
C THR A 401 4.98 -27.08 -7.31
N LEU A 402 4.11 -26.69 -6.37
CA LEU A 402 2.66 -26.68 -6.59
C LEU A 402 2.21 -25.44 -7.36
N HIS A 403 2.83 -24.29 -7.07
CA HIS A 403 2.63 -23.05 -7.83
C HIS A 403 3.10 -23.18 -9.28
N ALA A 404 4.26 -23.81 -9.52
CA ALA A 404 4.77 -24.05 -10.86
C ALA A 404 3.88 -25.04 -11.65
N ALA A 405 3.35 -26.07 -11.01
CA ALA A 405 2.42 -27.01 -11.64
C ALA A 405 1.08 -26.37 -11.99
N VAL A 406 0.53 -25.50 -11.12
CA VAL A 406 -0.73 -24.78 -11.38
C VAL A 406 -0.58 -23.73 -12.48
N VAL A 407 0.54 -23.00 -12.51
CA VAL A 407 0.83 -22.02 -13.57
C VAL A 407 1.07 -22.72 -14.92
N MET A 408 1.78 -23.85 -14.96
CA MET A 408 1.96 -24.65 -16.18
C MET A 408 0.66 -25.29 -16.67
N LEU A 409 -0.25 -25.65 -15.76
CA LEU A 409 -1.57 -26.22 -16.09
C LEU A 409 -2.58 -25.15 -16.56
N LEU A 410 -2.39 -23.89 -16.17
CA LEU A 410 -3.18 -22.74 -16.63
C LEU A 410 -2.75 -22.21 -18.00
N ILE A 411 -1.55 -22.57 -18.48
CA ILE A 411 -0.95 -22.05 -19.72
C ILE A 411 -0.97 -23.10 -20.86
N SER A 412 -1.17 -24.39 -20.58
CA SER A 412 -1.11 -25.45 -21.61
C SER A 412 -2.48 -25.83 -22.20
N ASP A 413 -2.65 -25.64 -23.51
CA ASP A 413 -3.79 -26.14 -24.31
C ASP A 413 -3.57 -27.58 -24.86
N ALA A 414 -2.55 -28.31 -24.41
CA ALA A 414 -2.21 -29.62 -24.96
C ALA A 414 -2.70 -30.80 -24.10
N SER A 415 -3.57 -31.62 -24.67
CA SER A 415 -3.94 -32.95 -24.16
C SER A 415 -2.84 -33.98 -24.47
N ALA A 416 -1.73 -33.93 -23.71
CA ALA A 416 -0.78 -35.02 -23.43
C ALA A 416 0.59 -34.42 -23.05
N LEU A 417 1.08 -34.73 -21.85
CA LEU A 417 2.52 -34.70 -21.57
C LEU A 417 2.94 -35.95 -20.77
N PRO A 418 4.17 -36.49 -21.00
CA PRO A 418 4.55 -37.83 -20.59
C PRO A 418 5.75 -37.78 -19.62
N PHE A 419 5.56 -37.61 -18.31
CA PHE A 419 6.62 -37.88 -17.31
C PHE A 419 6.02 -38.22 -15.93
N PRO A 420 6.67 -39.09 -15.13
CA PRO A 420 6.09 -39.67 -13.92
C PRO A 420 6.15 -38.71 -12.72
N VAL A 421 5.08 -38.69 -11.94
CA VAL A 421 4.96 -37.92 -10.69
C VAL A 421 5.88 -38.55 -9.62
N PRO A 422 6.71 -37.77 -8.89
CA PRO A 422 7.52 -38.30 -7.79
C PRO A 422 6.64 -38.77 -6.62
N SER A 423 6.93 -39.95 -6.12
CA SER A 423 6.30 -40.60 -4.97
C SER A 423 6.54 -39.84 -3.67
N LEU A 424 5.64 -38.93 -3.29
CA LEU A 424 5.58 -38.33 -1.94
C LEU A 424 4.26 -38.62 -1.21
N PHE A 425 3.37 -39.44 -1.78
CA PHE A 425 2.14 -39.90 -1.15
C PHE A 425 2.19 -41.39 -0.81
N THR A 426 3.06 -41.76 0.12
CA THR A 426 2.91 -43.05 0.84
C THR A 426 3.17 -42.85 2.32
N LYS A 427 2.17 -42.32 3.05
CA LYS A 427 1.74 -42.83 4.36
C LYS A 427 0.42 -42.18 4.81
N PRO A 428 -0.52 -42.95 5.37
CA PRO A 428 -1.86 -42.49 5.71
C PRO A 428 -1.93 -42.02 7.15
N ALA A 429 -2.30 -40.77 7.38
CA ALA A 429 -2.84 -40.32 8.66
C ALA A 429 -3.78 -39.14 8.40
N LEU A 430 -4.98 -39.22 8.96
CA LEU A 430 -6.10 -38.26 8.87
C LEU A 430 -7.04 -38.45 7.66
N LEU A 431 -7.47 -39.70 7.49
CA LEU A 431 -8.78 -40.05 6.95
C LEU A 431 -9.61 -40.60 8.13
N VAL A 432 -10.09 -39.72 9.02
CA VAL A 432 -11.09 -40.08 10.04
C VAL A 432 -12.05 -38.90 10.20
N THR A 433 -13.35 -39.23 10.08
CA THR A 433 -14.56 -38.40 9.94
C THR A 433 -14.82 -37.91 8.52
N GLY A 434 -15.80 -38.42 7.78
CA GLY A 434 -16.79 -39.48 8.01
C GLY A 434 -17.80 -39.34 6.87
N VAL A 435 -17.82 -40.32 5.95
CA VAL A 435 -18.97 -41.21 5.69
C VAL A 435 -20.14 -40.46 5.03
N ALA A 436 -20.73 -40.88 3.93
CA ALA A 436 -20.55 -41.91 2.92
C ALA A 436 -21.72 -41.70 1.93
N LEU A 437 -21.58 -42.16 0.69
CA LEU A 437 -22.61 -42.59 -0.29
C LEU A 437 -22.01 -42.35 -1.69
N GLY A 438 -21.77 -43.34 -2.54
CA GLY A 438 -22.02 -44.76 -2.47
C GLY A 438 -21.38 -45.46 -3.66
N LEU A 439 -20.97 -46.70 -3.40
CA LEU A 439 -20.94 -47.86 -4.31
C LEU A 439 -20.38 -47.65 -5.72
N GLY A 440 -19.14 -48.11 -5.88
CA GLY A 440 -18.57 -48.45 -7.17
C GLY A 440 -19.23 -49.65 -7.81
N TYR A 441 -19.33 -49.59 -9.13
CA TYR A 441 -19.26 -50.72 -10.03
C TYR A 441 -18.60 -50.18 -11.31
N HIS A 442 -17.38 -50.62 -11.61
CA HIS A 442 -17.14 -51.44 -12.80
C HIS A 442 -15.65 -51.75 -12.98
N THR A 443 -15.45 -53.06 -13.10
CA THR A 443 -14.35 -53.78 -13.73
C THR A 443 -13.99 -53.23 -15.12
N LEU A 444 -12.72 -52.92 -15.33
CA LEU A 444 -12.03 -52.92 -16.64
C LEU A 444 -11.50 -54.36 -16.93
N PRO A 445 -10.98 -54.70 -18.14
CA PRO A 445 -10.57 -53.81 -19.24
C PRO A 445 -10.99 -54.24 -20.67
N PHE A 446 -11.12 -53.27 -21.57
CA PHE A 446 -10.31 -53.11 -22.81
C PHE A 446 -10.51 -51.71 -23.37
#